data_AF-A0A8C4TNJ5-F1
#
_entry.id   AF-A0A8C4TNJ5-F1
#
_cell.length_a   1.000
_cell.length_b   1.000
_cell.length_c   1.000
_cell.angle_alpha   90.00
_cell.angle_beta   90.00
_cell.angle_gamma   90.00
#
_symmetry.space_group_name_H-M   'P 1'
#
loop_
_entity.id
_entity.type
_entity.pdbx_description
1 polymer ?
#
loop_
_entity_poly.entity_id
_entity_poly.type
_entity_poly.pdbx_seq_one_letter_code
_entity_poly.pdbx_strand_id
1 'polypeptide(L)'
;VRMKTCSHYVNCNLHSKRVLKAITKERLSEARSGGVKLCIDLSMMQYMSTKETSRLAAQIRRLYGSNKKATNPFHLYLTDFSEDSLLYKECVRMNDGFLNYVVSATSVKLLVYVYILGGLVDESVQKSLTYEKAQEYQLCTARLPVEEYMVKKENAKNFHSQILAINQVFDILVAFCESHSWIEAFKVGFPAGKGYTLRTELIQCKE
;
A
#
# COMPACT_ATOMS: atom_id res chain seq x y z
N VAL A 1 -11.81 11.69 24.44
CA VAL A 1 -11.09 12.87 23.87
C VAL A 1 -11.38 12.93 22.38
N ARG A 2 -12.22 13.86 21.92
CA ARG A 2 -12.48 14.08 20.48
C ARG A 2 -11.30 14.87 19.91
N MET A 3 -10.41 14.22 19.17
CA MET A 3 -9.49 14.94 18.28
C MET A 3 -10.33 15.59 17.18
N LYS A 4 -10.43 16.92 17.21
CA LYS A 4 -10.84 17.70 16.05
C LYS A 4 -9.65 17.67 15.08
N THR A 5 -9.67 16.79 14.08
CA THR A 5 -8.78 16.94 12.93
C THR A 5 -9.27 18.13 12.13
N CYS A 6 -8.50 19.21 12.14
CA CYS A 6 -8.72 20.32 11.24
C CYS A 6 -8.32 19.85 9.84
N SER A 7 -9.28 19.29 9.09
CA SER A 7 -9.08 18.99 7.67
C SER A 7 -9.02 20.32 6.91
N HIS A 8 -7.84 20.95 6.89
CA HIS A 8 -7.57 22.00 5.91
C HIS A 8 -7.57 21.32 4.55
N TYR A 9 -8.70 21.39 3.85
CA TYR A 9 -8.76 21.13 2.41
C TYR A 9 -7.81 22.13 1.73
N VAL A 10 -6.59 21.70 1.41
CA VAL A 10 -5.64 22.52 0.66
C VAL A 10 -6.19 22.63 -0.76
N ASN A 11 -6.69 23.81 -1.11
CA ASN A 11 -7.13 24.09 -2.47
C ASN A 11 -5.90 24.19 -3.38
N CYS A 12 -5.54 23.06 -4.00
CA CYS A 12 -4.31 22.87 -4.78
C CYS A 12 -4.13 23.84 -5.96
N ASN A 13 -5.18 24.56 -6.38
CA ASN A 13 -5.15 25.46 -7.53
C ASN A 13 -4.54 26.84 -7.25
N LEU A 14 -4.18 27.17 -6.00
CA LEU A 14 -3.68 28.49 -5.61
C LEU A 14 -2.17 28.54 -5.27
N HIS A 15 -1.48 27.40 -5.27
CA HIS A 15 -0.11 27.31 -4.75
C HIS A 15 0.92 26.91 -5.82
N SER A 16 2.11 27.49 -5.75
CA SER A 16 3.23 27.12 -6.64
C SER A 16 3.67 25.67 -6.39
N LYS A 17 4.30 25.03 -7.40
CA LYS A 17 4.85 23.67 -7.27
C LYS A 17 5.79 23.51 -6.07
N ARG A 18 6.57 24.54 -5.75
CA ARG A 18 7.50 24.54 -4.61
C ARG A 18 6.75 24.49 -3.27
N VAL A 19 5.67 25.26 -3.15
CA VAL A 19 4.81 25.29 -1.95
C VAL A 19 4.10 23.96 -1.77
N LEU A 20 3.49 23.41 -2.84
CA LEU A 20 2.84 22.09 -2.77
C LEU A 20 3.80 20.97 -2.36
N LYS A 21 5.06 21.01 -2.82
CA LYS A 21 6.10 20.05 -2.40
C LYS A 21 6.45 20.20 -0.92
N ALA A 22 6.52 21.42 -0.40
CA ALA A 22 6.78 21.68 1.01
C ALA A 22 5.63 21.16 1.90
N ILE A 23 4.38 21.49 1.55
CA ILE A 23 3.18 21.00 2.25
C ILE A 23 3.14 19.47 2.25
N THR A 24 3.44 18.84 1.11
CA THR A 24 3.48 17.38 1.02
C THR A 24 4.56 16.79 1.93
N LYS A 25 5.75 17.40 1.98
CA LYS A 25 6.85 16.96 2.85
C LYS A 25 6.48 17.09 4.33
N GLU A 26 5.83 18.17 4.72
CA GLU A 26 5.36 18.41 6.08
C GLU A 26 4.35 17.34 6.52
N ARG A 27 3.29 17.09 5.74
CA ARG A 27 2.30 16.03 6.03
C ARG A 27 2.93 14.65 6.20
N LEU A 28 3.89 14.30 5.34
CA LEU A 28 4.62 13.03 5.46
C LEU A 28 5.50 12.98 6.72
N SER A 29 6.06 14.12 7.15
CA SER A 29 6.86 14.20 8.37
C SER A 29 5.99 14.05 9.61
N GLU A 30 4.83 14.70 9.64
CA GLU A 30 3.85 14.58 10.74
C GLU A 30 3.34 13.14 10.88
N ALA A 31 3.15 12.45 9.76
CA ALA A 31 2.75 11.06 9.74
C ALA A 31 3.71 10.16 10.52
N ARG A 32 5.01 10.49 10.63
CA ARG A 32 5.99 9.69 11.39
C ARG A 32 5.59 9.48 12.85
N SER A 33 4.94 10.47 13.45
CA SER A 33 4.56 10.45 14.87
C SER A 33 3.07 10.16 15.07
N GLY A 34 2.20 10.71 14.22
CA GLY A 34 0.74 10.65 14.39
C GLY A 34 0.00 9.82 13.34
N GLY A 35 0.68 9.38 12.28
CA GLY A 35 0.08 8.64 11.18
C GLY A 35 -0.07 7.15 11.46
N VAL A 36 -0.96 6.51 10.70
CA VAL A 36 -1.06 5.05 10.68
C VAL A 36 0.24 4.47 10.13
N LYS A 37 0.80 3.49 10.82
CA LYS A 37 2.05 2.85 10.44
C LYS A 37 1.76 1.67 9.52
N LEU A 38 2.47 1.61 8.39
CA LEU A 38 2.42 0.51 7.43
C LEU A 38 3.84 0.04 7.12
N CYS A 39 4.05 -1.25 7.22
CA CYS A 39 5.30 -1.92 6.91
C CYS A 39 5.18 -2.67 5.59
N ILE A 40 6.19 -2.52 4.75
CA ILE A 40 6.39 -3.37 3.58
C ILE A 40 7.53 -4.31 3.95
N ASP A 41 7.19 -5.58 4.11
CA ASP A 41 8.13 -6.64 4.44
C ASP A 41 8.90 -7.08 3.19
N LEU A 42 10.20 -6.75 3.13
CA LEU A 42 11.09 -7.07 2.01
C LEU A 42 12.04 -8.23 2.35
N SER A 43 11.77 -8.98 3.40
CA SER A 43 12.60 -10.09 3.87
C SER A 43 12.62 -11.33 2.95
N MET A 44 11.86 -11.29 1.86
CA MET A 44 11.70 -12.38 0.88
C MET A 44 12.32 -12.04 -0.48
N MET A 45 13.14 -10.99 -0.56
CA MET A 45 13.78 -10.54 -1.80
C MET A 45 14.60 -11.63 -2.51
N GLN A 46 15.22 -12.53 -1.76
CA GLN A 46 16.06 -13.62 -2.28
C GLN A 46 15.31 -14.60 -3.19
N TYR A 47 13.98 -14.63 -3.12
CA TYR A 47 13.15 -15.50 -3.96
C TYR A 47 12.72 -14.85 -5.28
N MET A 48 13.06 -13.57 -5.51
CA MET A 48 12.67 -12.85 -6.71
C MET A 48 13.78 -12.80 -7.75
N SER A 49 13.39 -12.93 -9.02
CA SER A 49 14.26 -12.58 -10.14
C SER A 49 14.54 -11.07 -10.20
N THR A 50 15.53 -10.66 -11.00
CA THR A 50 15.82 -9.24 -11.27
C THR A 50 14.60 -8.50 -11.86
N LYS A 51 13.81 -9.18 -12.70
CA LYS A 51 12.59 -8.61 -13.30
C LYS A 51 11.52 -8.36 -12.25
N GLU A 52 11.31 -9.32 -11.35
CA GLU A 52 10.36 -9.19 -10.24
C GLU A 52 10.81 -8.12 -9.24
N THR A 53 12.11 -8.05 -8.95
CA THR A 53 12.70 -6.99 -8.13
C THR A 53 12.45 -5.60 -8.74
N SER A 54 12.65 -5.44 -10.05
CA SER A 54 12.35 -4.19 -10.77
C SER A 54 10.86 -3.83 -10.69
N ARG A 55 9.97 -4.84 -10.78
CA ARG A 55 8.53 -4.64 -10.62
C ARG A 55 8.18 -4.23 -9.20
N LEU A 56 8.80 -4.81 -8.18
CA LEU A 56 8.61 -4.41 -6.79
C LEU A 56 9.06 -2.96 -6.55
N ALA A 57 10.22 -2.56 -7.08
CA ALA A 57 10.68 -1.16 -7.02
C ALA A 57 9.67 -0.18 -7.64
N ALA A 58 9.05 -0.57 -8.78
CA ALA A 58 7.99 0.21 -9.39
C ALA A 58 6.70 0.24 -8.55
N GLN A 59 6.35 -0.86 -7.86
CA GLN A 59 5.22 -0.89 -6.93
C GLN A 59 5.46 0.03 -5.72
N ILE A 60 6.67 0.01 -5.13
CA ILE A 60 7.07 0.93 -4.04
C ILE A 60 6.94 2.39 -4.48
N ARG A 61 7.37 2.73 -5.71
CA ARG A 61 7.19 4.09 -6.25
C ARG A 61 5.73 4.50 -6.36
N ARG A 62 4.87 3.62 -6.89
CA ARG A 62 3.43 3.89 -7.02
C ARG A 62 2.79 4.09 -5.66
N LEU A 63 3.07 3.19 -4.73
CA LEU A 63 2.63 3.25 -3.34
C LEU A 63 3.03 4.58 -2.69
N TYR A 64 4.32 4.95 -2.76
CA TYR A 64 4.79 6.22 -2.21
C TYR A 64 4.13 7.42 -2.89
N GLY A 65 3.91 7.34 -4.21
CA GLY A 65 3.17 8.33 -4.97
C GLY A 65 1.74 8.53 -4.47
N SER A 66 1.00 7.45 -4.19
CA SER A 66 -0.33 7.50 -3.57
C SER A 66 -0.25 8.07 -2.15
N ASN A 67 0.73 7.68 -1.35
CA ASN A 67 0.90 8.19 0.02
C ASN A 67 1.13 9.71 0.05
N LYS A 68 1.88 10.26 -0.92
CA LYS A 68 2.06 11.71 -1.08
C LYS A 68 0.76 12.45 -1.39
N LYS A 69 -0.19 11.79 -2.06
CA LYS A 69 -1.47 12.36 -2.46
C LYS A 69 -2.54 12.23 -1.37
N ALA A 70 -2.43 11.21 -0.52
CA ALA A 70 -3.35 10.96 0.59
C ALA A 70 -3.53 12.21 1.46
N THR A 71 -4.74 12.41 1.96
CA THR A 71 -5.02 13.54 2.87
C THR A 71 -4.30 13.34 4.19
N ASN A 72 -4.35 12.09 4.70
CA ASN A 72 -3.65 11.63 5.89
C ASN A 72 -2.65 10.53 5.48
N PRO A 73 -1.39 10.87 5.22
CA PRO A 73 -0.40 9.88 4.82
C PRO A 73 -0.12 8.85 5.92
N PHE A 74 0.20 7.65 5.50
CA PHE A 74 0.78 6.62 6.36
C PHE A 74 2.25 6.93 6.63
N HIS A 75 2.73 6.52 7.80
CA HIS A 75 4.17 6.35 7.99
C HIS A 75 4.60 4.99 7.46
N LEU A 76 5.44 5.01 6.43
CA LEU A 76 5.89 3.80 5.74
C LEU A 76 7.21 3.30 6.32
N TYR A 77 7.23 2.01 6.63
CA TYR A 77 8.43 1.25 6.95
C TYR A 77 8.79 0.32 5.80
N LEU A 78 10.07 0.28 5.44
CA LEU A 78 10.65 -0.73 4.55
C LEU A 78 11.56 -1.61 5.40
N THR A 79 11.15 -2.85 5.68
CA THR A 79 11.95 -3.75 6.52
C THR A 79 12.87 -4.63 5.69
N ASP A 80 14.00 -5.02 6.27
CA ASP A 80 15.05 -5.79 5.58
C ASP A 80 15.53 -5.12 4.27
N PHE A 81 15.50 -3.78 4.26
CA PHE A 81 15.89 -2.95 3.13
C PHE A 81 17.32 -2.41 3.30
N SER A 82 18.31 -3.16 2.80
CA SER A 82 19.72 -2.77 2.83
C SER A 82 20.13 -1.96 1.59
N GLU A 83 21.00 -0.95 1.76
CA GLU A 83 21.54 -0.14 0.66
C GLU A 83 22.35 -0.96 -0.36
N ASP A 84 22.92 -2.10 0.06
CA ASP A 84 23.67 -2.99 -0.82
C ASP A 84 22.77 -3.94 -1.64
N SER A 85 21.48 -4.02 -1.28
CA SER A 85 20.53 -4.93 -1.92
C SER A 85 20.25 -4.56 -3.38
N LEU A 86 19.91 -5.56 -4.19
CA LEU A 86 19.47 -5.35 -5.57
C LEU A 86 18.22 -4.45 -5.63
N LEU A 87 17.29 -4.63 -4.69
CA LEU A 87 16.07 -3.81 -4.64
C LEU A 87 16.39 -2.34 -4.37
N TYR A 88 17.34 -2.03 -3.48
CA TYR A 88 17.75 -0.64 -3.25
C TYR A 88 18.31 0.00 -4.53
N LYS A 89 19.21 -0.71 -5.22
CA LYS A 89 19.78 -0.27 -6.49
C LYS A 89 18.69 -0.03 -7.54
N GLU A 90 17.72 -0.94 -7.64
CA GLU A 90 16.57 -0.79 -8.54
C GLU A 90 15.66 0.38 -8.14
N CYS A 91 15.42 0.60 -6.85
CA CYS A 91 14.68 1.75 -6.37
C CYS A 91 15.36 3.08 -6.72
N VAL A 92 16.67 3.20 -6.50
CA VAL A 92 17.44 4.39 -6.86
C VAL A 92 17.42 4.61 -8.38
N ARG A 93 17.63 3.55 -9.16
CA ARG A 93 17.69 3.59 -10.63
C ARG A 93 16.35 3.99 -11.26
N MET A 94 15.25 3.45 -10.75
CA MET A 94 13.92 3.58 -11.38
C MET A 94 13.07 4.72 -10.83
N ASN A 95 13.39 5.21 -9.64
CA ASN A 95 12.51 6.13 -8.91
C ASN A 95 13.25 7.45 -8.66
N ASP A 96 13.02 8.42 -9.55
CA ASP A 96 13.63 9.74 -9.41
C ASP A 96 13.34 10.36 -8.02
N GLY A 97 14.40 10.83 -7.37
CA GLY A 97 14.34 11.37 -6.01
C GLY A 97 14.08 10.34 -4.90
N PHE A 98 14.31 9.04 -5.12
CA PHE A 98 14.12 7.98 -4.12
C PHE A 98 14.79 8.29 -2.77
N LEU A 99 16.00 8.84 -2.78
CA LEU A 99 16.73 9.22 -1.56
C LEU A 99 16.02 10.30 -0.71
N ASN A 100 15.05 11.01 -1.29
CA ASN A 100 14.24 11.99 -0.60
C ASN A 100 12.92 11.42 -0.05
N TYR A 101 12.70 10.11 -0.17
CA TYR A 101 11.50 9.47 0.34
C TYR A 101 11.51 9.52 1.86
N VAL A 102 10.44 10.09 2.43
CA VAL A 102 10.15 10.06 3.87
C VAL A 102 9.61 8.67 4.23
N VAL A 103 10.53 7.73 4.47
CA VAL A 103 10.26 6.36 4.93
C VAL A 103 11.20 6.03 6.10
N SER A 104 10.99 4.92 6.79
CA SER A 104 11.92 4.46 7.82
C SER A 104 12.30 3.00 7.61
N ALA A 105 13.57 2.67 7.81
CA ALA A 105 14.06 1.29 7.76
C ALA A 105 14.13 0.75 9.19
N THR A 106 13.62 -0.46 9.41
CA THR A 106 13.66 -1.16 10.71
C THR A 106 13.49 -2.66 10.51
N SER A 107 13.54 -3.45 11.58
CA SER A 107 13.12 -4.86 11.56
C SER A 107 11.66 -5.00 11.96
N VAL A 108 10.95 -5.96 11.35
CA VAL A 108 9.54 -6.26 11.68
C VAL A 108 9.35 -6.55 13.17
N LYS A 109 10.33 -7.18 13.82
CA LYS A 109 10.28 -7.55 15.25
C LYS A 109 10.15 -6.37 16.22
N LEU A 110 10.48 -5.15 15.77
CA LEU A 110 10.44 -3.94 16.60
C LEU A 110 9.11 -3.17 16.46
N LEU A 111 8.15 -3.68 15.69
CA LEU A 111 6.91 -3.00 15.34
C LEU A 111 5.72 -3.57 16.13
N VAL A 112 5.10 -2.74 16.98
CA VAL A 112 4.04 -3.18 17.92
C VAL A 112 2.63 -3.10 17.31
N TYR A 113 2.34 -2.11 16.46
CA TYR A 113 1.04 -1.94 15.79
C TYR A 113 1.24 -1.42 14.37
N VAL A 114 1.36 -2.33 13.41
CA VAL A 114 1.65 -2.00 12.01
C VAL A 114 0.93 -2.97 11.08
N TYR A 115 0.32 -2.45 10.03
CA TYR A 115 -0.15 -3.29 8.92
C TYR A 115 1.07 -3.76 8.13
N ILE A 116 1.19 -5.06 7.85
CA ILE A 116 2.34 -5.61 7.11
C ILE A 116 1.87 -6.08 5.74
N LEU A 117 2.51 -5.57 4.69
CA LEU A 117 2.34 -6.05 3.32
C LEU A 117 3.59 -6.84 2.93
N GLY A 118 3.42 -8.09 2.51
CA GLY A 118 4.52 -8.86 1.93
C GLY A 118 4.94 -8.25 0.59
N GLY A 119 6.16 -7.70 0.52
CA GLY A 119 6.76 -7.15 -0.69
C GLY A 119 7.33 -8.25 -1.58
N LEU A 120 6.48 -9.19 -2.00
CA LEU A 120 6.85 -10.26 -2.91
C LEU A 120 6.12 -10.09 -4.24
N VAL A 121 6.87 -10.13 -5.34
CA VAL A 121 6.31 -10.21 -6.69
C VAL A 121 6.70 -11.57 -7.25
N ASP A 122 5.70 -12.42 -7.43
CA ASP A 122 5.89 -13.81 -7.84
C ASP A 122 5.03 -14.10 -9.07
N GLU A 123 5.66 -14.48 -10.18
CA GLU A 123 4.96 -14.95 -11.39
C GLU A 123 4.30 -16.33 -11.19
N SER A 124 4.72 -17.11 -10.19
CA SER A 124 4.22 -18.45 -9.85
C SER A 124 3.85 -18.57 -8.37
N VAL A 125 2.59 -18.23 -8.01
CA VAL A 125 2.08 -18.17 -6.62
C VAL A 125 2.71 -19.21 -5.67
N GLN A 126 3.69 -18.77 -4.87
CA GLN A 126 4.17 -19.50 -3.71
C GLN A 126 3.16 -19.33 -2.58
N LYS A 127 2.23 -20.30 -2.50
CA LYS A 127 1.19 -20.30 -1.47
C LYS A 127 1.83 -20.30 -0.08
N SER A 128 1.27 -19.48 0.80
CA SER A 128 1.54 -19.45 2.25
C SER A 128 2.90 -18.92 2.73
N LEU A 129 3.88 -18.61 1.88
CA LEU A 129 5.21 -18.18 2.34
C LEU A 129 5.19 -16.98 3.32
N THR A 130 4.48 -15.91 2.96
CA THR A 130 4.36 -14.71 3.82
C THR A 130 3.51 -14.95 5.05
N TYR A 131 2.52 -15.85 4.95
CA TYR A 131 1.67 -16.25 6.07
C TYR A 131 2.47 -17.07 7.08
N GLU A 132 3.23 -18.07 6.62
CA GLU A 132 4.11 -18.91 7.45
C GLU A 132 5.16 -18.05 8.18
N LYS A 133 5.78 -17.09 7.48
CA LYS A 133 6.70 -16.13 8.12
C LYS A 133 6.02 -15.29 9.20
N ALA A 134 4.79 -14.83 8.96
CA ALA A 134 4.03 -14.09 9.96
C ALA A 134 3.69 -14.96 11.18
N GLN A 135 3.37 -16.25 10.97
CA GLN A 135 3.15 -17.21 12.05
C GLN A 135 4.43 -17.48 12.87
N GLU A 136 5.59 -17.59 12.22
CA GLU A 136 6.89 -17.74 12.90
C GLU A 136 7.16 -16.59 13.87
N TYR A 137 6.80 -15.36 13.48
CA TYR A 137 6.90 -14.17 14.33
C TYR A 137 5.70 -13.94 15.24
N GLN A 138 4.75 -14.89 15.29
CA GLN A 138 3.54 -14.83 16.14
C GLN A 138 2.72 -13.56 15.88
N LEU A 139 2.70 -13.11 14.63
CA LEU A 139 1.98 -11.91 14.21
C LEU A 139 0.52 -12.25 13.90
N CYS A 140 -0.39 -11.36 14.30
CA CYS A 140 -1.77 -11.43 13.86
C CYS A 140 -1.84 -11.13 12.36
N THR A 141 -2.54 -11.99 11.62
CA THR A 141 -2.75 -11.84 10.18
C THR A 141 -4.20 -11.48 9.89
N ALA A 142 -4.43 -10.63 8.90
CA ALA A 142 -5.75 -10.31 8.38
C ALA A 142 -5.72 -10.29 6.84
N ARG A 143 -6.88 -10.47 6.22
CA ARG A 143 -7.07 -10.34 4.77
C ARG A 143 -8.04 -9.20 4.48
N LEU A 144 -7.94 -8.63 3.28
CA LEU A 144 -8.98 -7.74 2.77
C LEU A 144 -10.31 -8.52 2.64
N PRO A 145 -11.46 -7.91 2.94
CA PRO A 145 -12.75 -8.58 2.86
C PRO A 145 -13.26 -8.64 1.40
N VAL A 146 -12.47 -9.21 0.50
CA VAL A 146 -12.80 -9.26 -0.93
C VAL A 146 -13.98 -10.19 -1.18
N GLU A 147 -14.06 -11.31 -0.48
CA GLU A 147 -15.14 -12.30 -0.68
C GLU A 147 -16.49 -11.81 -0.18
N GLU A 148 -16.48 -11.02 0.89
CA GLU A 148 -17.64 -10.44 1.52
C GLU A 148 -18.24 -9.33 0.64
N TYR A 149 -17.41 -8.56 -0.08
CA TYR A 149 -17.87 -7.39 -0.83
C TYR A 149 -17.88 -7.55 -2.35
N MET A 150 -17.18 -8.55 -2.91
CA MET A 150 -16.95 -8.67 -4.35
C MET A 150 -17.40 -10.02 -4.89
N VAL A 151 -17.88 -10.03 -6.14
CA VAL A 151 -18.29 -11.22 -6.90
C VAL A 151 -17.53 -11.31 -8.21
N LYS A 152 -17.39 -12.53 -8.71
CA LYS A 152 -16.77 -12.78 -10.02
C LYS A 152 -17.62 -12.14 -11.11
N LYS A 153 -16.99 -11.32 -11.93
CA LYS A 153 -17.56 -10.75 -13.14
C LYS A 153 -17.26 -11.68 -14.31
N GLU A 154 -18.28 -12.04 -15.08
CA GLU A 154 -18.07 -12.76 -16.33
C GLU A 154 -17.19 -11.94 -17.28
N ASN A 155 -16.19 -12.60 -17.86
CA ASN A 155 -15.27 -11.96 -18.79
C ASN A 155 -14.77 -12.95 -19.84
N ALA A 156 -14.46 -12.44 -21.03
CA ALA A 156 -14.06 -13.25 -22.18
C ALA A 156 -12.80 -14.11 -21.94
N LYS A 157 -11.97 -13.74 -20.97
CA LYS A 157 -10.72 -14.45 -20.64
C LYS A 157 -10.90 -15.48 -19.52
N ASN A 158 -12.09 -15.58 -18.92
CA ASN A 158 -12.39 -16.37 -17.72
C ASN A 158 -11.32 -16.21 -16.61
N PHE A 159 -10.80 -14.99 -16.45
CA PHE A 159 -9.72 -14.70 -15.51
C PHE A 159 -10.25 -13.99 -14.27
N HIS A 160 -9.90 -14.52 -13.08
CA HIS A 160 -10.27 -13.97 -11.79
C HIS A 160 -9.11 -14.11 -10.82
N SER A 161 -8.66 -13.01 -10.21
CA SER A 161 -7.60 -13.04 -9.21
C SER A 161 -7.90 -12.11 -8.04
N GLN A 162 -7.86 -12.64 -6.82
CA GLN A 162 -7.94 -11.86 -5.57
C GLN A 162 -6.56 -11.42 -5.08
N ILE A 163 -5.49 -11.91 -5.71
CA ILE A 163 -4.12 -11.56 -5.35
C ILE A 163 -3.84 -10.16 -5.90
N LEU A 164 -3.53 -9.22 -5.01
CA LEU A 164 -3.27 -7.82 -5.32
C LEU A 164 -1.79 -7.49 -5.11
N ALA A 165 -1.27 -6.58 -5.94
CA ALA A 165 0.04 -5.99 -5.75
C ALA A 165 0.07 -5.08 -4.51
N ILE A 166 1.24 -4.87 -3.90
CA ILE A 166 1.33 -4.09 -2.65
C ILE A 166 0.78 -2.66 -2.80
N ASN A 167 0.96 -2.05 -3.98
CA ASN A 167 0.44 -0.72 -4.24
C ASN A 167 -1.09 -0.70 -4.36
N GLN A 168 -1.70 -1.79 -4.86
CA GLN A 168 -3.16 -1.90 -4.97
C GLN A 168 -3.79 -2.08 -3.59
N VAL A 169 -3.17 -2.92 -2.75
CA VAL A 169 -3.58 -3.06 -1.34
C VAL A 169 -3.44 -1.71 -0.63
N PHE A 170 -2.35 -1.00 -0.84
CA PHE A 170 -2.16 0.34 -0.27
C PHE A 170 -3.24 1.33 -0.69
N ASP A 171 -3.56 1.41 -1.99
CA ASP A 171 -4.60 2.30 -2.50
C ASP A 171 -5.97 2.01 -1.84
N ILE A 172 -6.30 0.73 -1.63
CA ILE A 172 -7.50 0.30 -0.89
C ILE A 172 -7.43 0.77 0.57
N LEU A 173 -6.30 0.58 1.27
CA LEU A 173 -6.15 0.98 2.67
C LEU A 173 -6.28 2.50 2.86
N VAL A 174 -5.67 3.29 1.99
CA VAL A 174 -5.81 4.75 2.00
C VAL A 174 -7.27 5.16 1.83
N ALA A 175 -7.93 4.63 0.80
CA ALA A 175 -9.33 4.94 0.53
C ALA A 175 -10.25 4.48 1.68
N PHE A 176 -9.96 3.36 2.34
CA PHE A 176 -10.70 2.92 3.53
C PHE A 176 -10.48 3.83 4.73
N CYS A 177 -9.25 4.28 4.99
CA CYS A 177 -8.97 5.22 6.07
C CYS A 177 -9.66 6.58 5.89
N GLU A 178 -9.89 7.00 4.64
CA GLU A 178 -10.60 8.25 4.32
C GLU A 178 -12.13 8.08 4.35
N SER A 179 -12.66 6.98 3.81
CA SER A 179 -14.11 6.78 3.64
C SER A 179 -14.78 5.98 4.75
N HIS A 180 -14.00 5.22 5.53
CA HIS A 180 -14.46 4.16 6.42
C HIS A 180 -15.42 3.16 5.75
N SER A 181 -15.30 2.96 4.42
CA SER A 181 -16.17 2.09 3.65
C SER A 181 -15.38 1.19 2.71
N TRP A 182 -15.54 -0.13 2.89
CA TRP A 182 -14.95 -1.11 1.98
C TRP A 182 -15.48 -0.99 0.54
N ILE A 183 -16.73 -0.56 0.37
CA ILE A 183 -17.33 -0.31 -0.95
C ILE A 183 -16.53 0.78 -1.68
N GLU A 184 -16.38 1.96 -1.07
CA GLU A 184 -15.62 3.06 -1.67
C GLU A 184 -14.14 2.72 -1.84
N ALA A 185 -13.55 2.02 -0.85
CA ALA A 185 -12.18 1.56 -0.94
C ALA A 185 -11.93 0.62 -2.12
N PHE A 186 -12.82 -0.34 -2.36
CA PHE A 186 -12.69 -1.25 -3.50
C PHE A 186 -13.01 -0.58 -4.84
N LYS A 187 -13.93 0.39 -4.91
CA LYS A 187 -14.14 1.20 -6.13
C LYS A 187 -12.87 1.91 -6.57
N VAL A 188 -12.11 2.43 -5.62
CA VAL A 188 -10.88 3.21 -5.88
C VAL A 188 -9.68 2.28 -6.15
N GLY A 189 -9.43 1.32 -5.26
CA GLY A 189 -8.16 0.58 -5.24
C GLY A 189 -8.19 -0.80 -5.89
N PHE A 190 -9.37 -1.41 -6.13
CA PHE A 190 -9.45 -2.74 -6.71
C PHE A 190 -9.41 -2.68 -8.25
N PRO A 191 -8.42 -3.31 -8.92
CA PRO A 191 -8.26 -3.17 -10.36
C PRO A 191 -9.35 -3.90 -11.15
N ALA A 192 -9.97 -3.22 -12.12
CA ALA A 192 -11.00 -3.82 -13.00
C ALA A 192 -10.49 -5.06 -13.77
N GLY A 193 -9.20 -5.13 -14.09
CA GLY A 193 -8.57 -6.27 -14.78
C GLY A 193 -8.46 -7.55 -13.95
N LYS A 194 -8.87 -7.54 -12.68
CA LYS A 194 -8.83 -8.71 -11.78
C LYS A 194 -10.08 -9.59 -11.86
N GLY A 195 -11.08 -9.19 -12.64
CA GLY A 195 -12.28 -10.00 -12.91
C GLY A 195 -13.32 -9.97 -11.79
N TYR A 196 -13.22 -9.09 -10.80
CA TYR A 196 -14.22 -8.95 -9.74
C TYR A 196 -14.97 -7.62 -9.87
N THR A 197 -16.22 -7.60 -9.41
CA THR A 197 -17.05 -6.41 -9.26
C THR A 197 -17.70 -6.41 -7.88
N LEU A 198 -18.10 -5.24 -7.38
CA LEU A 198 -18.83 -5.13 -6.13
C LEU A 198 -20.16 -5.88 -6.20
N ARG A 199 -20.57 -6.46 -5.07
CA ARG A 199 -21.90 -7.05 -4.88
C ARG A 199 -22.97 -5.97 -5.00
N THR A 200 -23.92 -6.18 -5.89
CA THR A 200 -25.00 -5.23 -6.15
C THR A 200 -25.88 -5.01 -4.92
N GLU A 201 -26.09 -6.06 -4.11
CA GLU A 201 -26.93 -5.97 -2.91
C GLU A 201 -26.36 -5.01 -1.86
N LEU A 202 -25.03 -4.85 -1.83
CA LEU A 202 -24.35 -3.95 -0.88
C LEU A 202 -24.38 -2.49 -1.35
N ILE A 203 -24.58 -2.25 -2.64
CA ILE A 203 -24.65 -0.90 -3.21
C ILE A 203 -26.05 -0.30 -2.96
N GLN A 204 -27.10 -1.11 -3.08
CA GLN A 204 -28.49 -0.66 -2.98
C GLN A 204 -28.93 -0.28 -1.56
N CYS A 205 -28.30 -0.79 -0.51
CA CYS A 205 -28.65 -0.44 0.88
C CYS A 205 -28.15 0.95 1.34
N LYS A 206 -27.59 1.77 0.44
CA LYS A 206 -27.02 3.10 0.77
C LYS A 206 -27.54 4.25 -0.09
N GLU A 207 -28.47 4.00 -1.01
CA GLU A 207 -29.23 5.03 -1.73
C GLU A 207 -30.59 5.23 -1.08
#